data_AF-A0A261APY5-F1
#
_entry.id   AF-A0A261APY5-F1
#
_cell.length_a   1.000
_cell.length_b   1.000
_cell.length_c   1.000
_cell.angle_alpha   90.00
_cell.angle_beta   90.00
_cell.angle_gamma   90.00
#
_symmetry.space_group_name_H-M   'P 1'
#
loop_
_entity.id
_entity.type
_entity.pdbx_description
1 polymer ?
#
loop_
_entity_poly.entity_id
_entity_poly.type
_entity_poly.pdbx_seq_one_letter_code
_entity_poly.pdbx_strand_id
1 'polypeptide(L)' 'LKSTFLQVLSCLRPEEVPHFREIIKKYNSGEANVKIFAQKLVELLGPGRKKRLSYLKHVLRADDIPQFDSAIL' A
#
# COMPACT_ATOMS: atom_id res chain seq x y z
N LEU A 1 -4.53 -13.01 9.78
CA LEU A 1 -3.53 -12.58 8.78
C LEU A 1 -3.90 -12.87 7.31
N LYS A 2 -4.73 -13.87 6.98
CA LYS A 2 -5.04 -14.23 5.56
C LYS A 2 -6.08 -13.35 4.84
N SER A 3 -6.97 -12.61 5.53
CA SER A 3 -8.14 -11.99 4.88
C SER A 3 -7.86 -10.65 4.18
N THR A 4 -7.01 -9.80 4.76
CA THR A 4 -6.85 -8.40 4.32
C THR A 4 -5.90 -8.24 3.13
N PHE A 5 -4.84 -9.05 3.07
CA PHE A 5 -3.89 -9.04 1.95
C PHE A 5 -4.54 -9.48 0.64
N LEU A 6 -5.43 -10.47 0.69
CA LEU A 6 -6.18 -10.94 -0.47
C LEU A 6 -7.15 -9.88 -1.03
N GLN A 7 -7.71 -9.02 -0.17
CA GLN A 7 -8.57 -7.92 -0.60
C GLN A 7 -7.81 -6.83 -1.37
N VAL A 8 -6.55 -6.56 -1.01
CA VAL A 8 -5.73 -5.62 -1.78
C VAL A 8 -5.32 -6.25 -3.11
N LEU A 9 -4.92 -7.53 -3.10
CA LEU A 9 -4.59 -8.26 -4.32
C LEU A 9 -5.79 -8.36 -5.29
N SER A 10 -7.03 -8.51 -4.80
CA SER A 10 -8.22 -8.54 -5.65
C SER A 10 -8.53 -7.19 -6.32
N CYS A 11 -7.84 -6.11 -5.93
CA CYS A 11 -8.00 -4.78 -6.52
C CYS A 11 -6.90 -4.44 -7.53
N LEU A 12 -5.88 -5.28 -7.61
CA LEU A 12 -4.77 -5.14 -8.54
C LEU A 12 -5.11 -5.88 -9.83
N ARG A 13 -4.75 -5.26 -10.96
CA ARG A 13 -4.66 -5.95 -12.23
C ARG A 13 -3.44 -6.87 -12.21
N PRO A 14 -3.41 -7.98 -12.98
CA PRO A 14 -2.29 -8.92 -12.97
C PRO A 14 -0.91 -8.27 -13.17
N GLU A 15 -0.83 -7.26 -14.04
CA GLU A 15 0.36 -6.47 -14.32
C GLU A 15 0.80 -5.57 -13.15
N GLU A 16 -0.11 -5.19 -12.26
CA GLU A 16 0.17 -4.34 -11.09
C GLU A 16 0.74 -5.15 -9.92
N VAL A 17 0.51 -6.47 -9.89
CA VAL A 17 0.95 -7.37 -8.82
C VAL A 17 2.47 -7.35 -8.57
N PRO A 18 3.36 -7.48 -9.58
CA PRO A 18 4.80 -7.43 -9.35
C PRO A 18 5.24 -6.08 -8.76
N HIS A 19 4.70 -4.96 -9.26
CA HIS A 19 5.00 -3.62 -8.75
C HIS A 19 4.54 -3.45 -7.31
N PHE A 20 3.33 -3.91 -6.98
CA PHE A 20 2.82 -3.89 -5.62
C PHE A 20 3.71 -4.68 -4.65
N ARG A 21 4.15 -5.89 -5.06
CA ARG A 21 5.06 -6.71 -4.25
C ARG A 21 6.39 -6.01 -4.01
N GLU A 22 6.93 -5.33 -5.01
CA GLU A 22 8.16 -4.56 -4.88
C GLU A 22 8.01 -3.40 -3.89
N ILE A 23 6.91 -2.65 -3.97
CA ILE A 23 6.61 -1.55 -3.05
C ILE A 23 6.51 -2.04 -1.60
N ILE A 24 5.80 -3.16 -1.36
CA ILE A 24 5.70 -3.79 -0.03
C ILE A 24 7.07 -4.27 0.46
N LYS A 25 7.87 -4.89 -0.42
CA LYS A 25 9.22 -5.35 -0.08
C LYS A 25 10.11 -4.19 0.38
N LYS A 26 10.12 -3.07 -0.36
CA LYS A 26 10.91 -1.87 -0.03
C LYS A 26 10.52 -1.23 1.29
N TYR A 27 9.23 -1.21 1.62
CA TYR A 27 8.77 -0.73 2.93
C TYR A 27 9.21 -1.67 4.07
N ASN A 28 9.05 -2.98 3.89
CA ASN A 28 9.41 -3.97 4.90
C ASN A 28 10.92 -4.05 5.16
N SER A 29 11.76 -3.85 4.14
CA SER A 29 13.22 -3.78 4.29
C SER A 29 13.72 -2.46 4.88
N GLY A 30 12.85 -1.45 5.00
CA GLY A 30 13.22 -0.10 5.43
C GLY A 30 13.88 0.75 4.33
N GLU A 31 13.96 0.23 3.10
CA GLU A 31 14.47 0.98 1.93
C GLU A 31 13.56 2.17 1.57
N ALA A 32 12.25 2.03 1.81
CA ALA A 32 11.28 3.10 1.64
C ALA A 32 10.56 3.43 2.96
N ASN A 33 10.47 4.72 3.30
CA ASN A 33 9.63 5.20 4.39
C ASN A 33 8.15 5.22 3.98
N VAL A 34 7.26 5.44 4.95
CA VAL A 34 5.80 5.43 4.74
C VAL A 34 5.32 6.45 3.69
N LYS A 35 5.99 7.60 3.56
CA LYS A 35 5.61 8.62 2.56
C LYS A 35 5.85 8.11 1.14
N ILE A 36 7.04 7.56 0.88
CA ILE A 36 7.39 6.97 -0.42
C ILE A 36 6.49 5.76 -0.70
N PHE A 37 6.26 4.93 0.31
CA PHE A 37 5.37 3.78 0.21
C PHE A 37 3.94 4.18 -0.21
N ALA A 38 3.34 5.15 0.48
CA ALA A 38 1.99 5.64 0.17
C ALA A 38 1.91 6.25 -1.23
N GLN A 39 2.89 7.10 -1.59
CA GLN A 39 2.94 7.73 -2.91
C GLN A 39 2.95 6.69 -4.03
N LYS A 40 3.83 5.68 -3.94
CA LYS A 40 3.96 4.64 -4.97
C LYS A 40 2.69 3.79 -5.10
N LEU A 41 1.99 3.56 -4.00
CA LEU A 41 0.70 2.86 -4.02
C LEU A 41 -0.40 3.68 -4.69
N VAL A 42 -0.44 4.99 -4.46
CA VAL A 42 -1.39 5.90 -5.12
C VAL A 42 -1.08 6.00 -6.62
N GLU A 43 0.20 6.07 -7.01
CA GLU A 43 0.63 6.04 -8.41
C GLU A 43 0.20 4.74 -9.11
N LEU A 44 0.39 3.59 -8.46
CA LEU A 44 0.04 2.28 -9.02
C LEU A 44 -1.48 2.10 -9.18
N LEU A 45 -2.26 2.46 -8.16
CA LEU A 45 -3.72 2.26 -8.17
C LEU A 45 -4.46 3.36 -8.92
N GLY A 46 -3.90 4.56 -8.96
CA GLY A 46 -4.56 5.76 -9.45
C GLY A 46 -5.64 6.29 -8.50
N PRO A 47 -6.13 7.52 -8.77
CA PRO A 47 -7.06 8.23 -7.88
C PRO A 47 -8.41 7.51 -7.68
N GLY A 48 -8.87 6.74 -8.68
CA GLY A 48 -10.14 6.01 -8.61
C GLY A 48 -10.12 4.79 -7.66
N ARG A 49 -8.95 4.31 -7.25
CA ARG A 49 -8.79 3.11 -6.41
C ARG A 49 -8.04 3.36 -5.10
N LYS A 50 -7.56 4.59 -4.85
CA LYS A 50 -6.79 4.94 -3.64
C LYS A 50 -7.51 4.66 -2.32
N LYS A 51 -8.85 4.76 -2.28
CA LYS A 51 -9.65 4.44 -1.08
C LYS A 51 -9.45 3.01 -0.57
N ARG A 52 -9.05 2.10 -1.46
CA ARG A 52 -8.80 0.69 -1.13
C ARG A 52 -7.45 0.47 -0.43
N LEU A 53 -6.59 1.49 -0.39
CA LEU A 53 -5.34 1.45 0.36
C LEU A 53 -5.57 1.44 1.87
N SER A 54 -6.76 1.82 2.36
CA SER A 54 -7.11 1.73 3.79
C SER A 54 -6.97 0.32 4.36
N TYR A 55 -7.13 -0.72 3.54
CA TYR A 55 -6.93 -2.12 3.96
C TYR A 55 -5.48 -2.44 4.32
N LEU A 56 -4.52 -1.64 3.83
CA LEU A 56 -3.10 -1.80 4.15
C LEU A 56 -2.73 -1.27 5.54
N LYS A 57 -3.59 -0.49 6.20
CA LYS A 57 -3.32 0.01 7.56
C LYS A 57 -3.01 -1.11 8.55
N HIS A 58 -3.61 -2.30 8.35
CA HIS A 58 -3.38 -3.47 9.21
C HIS A 58 -2.00 -4.11 9.03
N VAL A 59 -1.26 -3.76 7.99
CA VAL A 59 0.09 -4.28 7.72
C VAL A 59 1.18 -3.21 7.88
N LEU A 60 0.81 -1.98 8.23
CA LEU A 60 1.74 -0.90 8.55
C LEU A 60 2.20 -0.99 10.01
N ARG A 61 3.38 -0.42 10.28
CA ARG A 61 3.80 -0.11 11.65
C ARG A 61 2.86 0.94 12.25
N ALA A 62 2.57 0.86 13.55
CA ALA A 62 1.62 1.75 14.21
C ALA A 62 1.96 3.25 14.02
N ASP A 63 3.24 3.59 14.13
CA ASP A 63 3.74 4.97 14.00
C ASP A 63 3.60 5.54 12.58
N ASP A 64 3.53 4.66 11.58
CA ASP A 64 3.40 5.04 10.17
C ASP A 64 1.94 5.33 9.78
N ILE A 65 0.96 4.82 10.54
CA ILE A 65 -0.47 4.94 10.20
C ILE A 65 -0.93 6.39 10.01
N PRO A 66 -0.61 7.36 10.90
CA PRO A 66 -1.05 8.74 10.72
C PRO A 66 -0.51 9.39 9.45
N GLN A 67 0.76 9.11 9.11
CA GLN A 67 1.40 9.64 7.90
C GLN A 67 0.83 8.99 6.64
N PHE A 68 0.56 7.68 6.69
CA PHE A 68 -0.08 6.98 5.59
C PHE A 68 -1.47 7.52 5.30
N ASP A 69 -2.27 7.75 6.35
CA ASP A 69 -3.62 8.31 6.21
C ASP A 69 -3.61 9.70 5.57
N SER A 70 -2.68 10.56 6.00
CA SER A 70 -2.49 11.87 5.38
C SER A 70 -2.13 11.79 3.89
N ALA A 71 -1.45 10.73 3.45
CA ALA A 71 -0.99 10.59 2.08
C ALA A 71 -2.04 9.97 1.13
N ILE A 72 -3.04 9.25 1.66
CA ILE A 72 -4.08 8.60 0.85
C ILE A 72 -5.42 9.35 0.82
N LEU A 73 -5.55 10.42 1.62
CA LEU A 73 -6.70 11.35 1.63
C LEU A 73 -6.95 11.99 0.26
#